data_AF-A0A661KR71-F1
#
_entry.id   AF-A0A661KR71-F1
#
_cell.length_a   1.000
_cell.length_b   1.000
_cell.length_c   1.000
_cell.angle_alpha   90.00
_cell.angle_beta   90.00
_cell.angle_gamma   90.00
#
_symmetry.space_group_name_H-M   'P 1'
#
loop_
_entity.id
_entity.type
_entity.pdbx_description
1 polymer ?
#
loop_
_entity_poly.entity_id
_entity_poly.type
_entity_poly.pdbx_seq_one_letter_code
_entity_poly.pdbx_strand_id
1 'polypeptide(L)'
;MTDQPYILQYSYPDFGSVSVPLYKESKEVIDFLEKAEVEGIRHFEKLDHLGRIRDAHKSAHHSRWEYMFLQMYLFHELKERGGVFGLSTKIRLSNKFTVSSCEELLKCWALLLNFGHLRGTFENERAWFEILIEDKQLREAFCEYLPDRECIKAAKEVFDSENYYKFHILLSLLFLNQLKTKPEFSEHPMDKFTLMVKRYLLDSARSRSIERSKNIFRRVRKIAYLLLDCTFSSTFVKINPKIFFDYIVNNSNEVVYEEDSNFQKTLESISIHLFEELYASKQASILKFNYLSQKKVALKNEINKDRKTYLEHLPEELYASKRSDISIASATEKQHILRLSFLPREEYFERSSCKYYTEQKYLTKRLKLANIFPLATPEPSDNGSLLDIFSESPTRTSGLPVFVWSLLKYADDLYSEWAFEDYIYQRCIENPVQDLFMLMLNLISQNSQFKARLQEASSPDDYNVNLLVGKNNFKAWIKRITRDMRDSSLTNDRKKEIECLKAMVKEEKSGTLMISHCRVRFYDEKWKEKAEFDGVYFRVLRQALYLNVLESKSRMTARSTEAKKDLVKSLSTIGLKNVDQLIRTRSVKGKGVGYSYLKVNIKDILPPTLHFVPNH
;
A
#
# COMPACT_ATOMS: atom_id res chain seq x y z
N MET A 1 -30.88 1.59 40.26
CA MET A 1 -30.78 0.56 39.21
C MET A 1 -29.62 -0.32 39.58
N THR A 2 -29.81 -1.63 39.61
CA THR A 2 -28.81 -2.62 40.01
C THR A 2 -27.53 -2.49 39.18
N ASP A 3 -26.38 -2.41 39.84
CA ASP A 3 -25.01 -2.29 39.30
C ASP A 3 -24.56 -3.57 38.55
N GLN A 4 -25.49 -4.38 38.05
CA GLN A 4 -25.15 -5.63 37.38
C GLN A 4 -24.61 -5.38 35.96
N PRO A 5 -23.46 -5.99 35.62
CA PRO A 5 -22.91 -5.89 34.28
C PRO A 5 -23.86 -6.52 33.26
N TYR A 6 -23.88 -5.96 32.06
CA TYR A 6 -24.43 -6.65 30.90
C TYR A 6 -23.34 -7.56 30.34
N ILE A 7 -23.58 -8.88 30.29
CA ILE A 7 -22.57 -9.86 29.89
C ILE A 7 -22.80 -10.21 28.43
N LEU A 8 -21.86 -9.81 27.58
CA LEU A 8 -21.78 -10.28 26.19
C LEU A 8 -21.11 -11.66 26.15
N GLN A 9 -21.58 -12.53 25.26
CA GLN A 9 -21.01 -13.85 25.02
C GLN A 9 -20.81 -14.08 23.52
N TYR A 10 -19.70 -14.74 23.17
CA TYR A 10 -19.40 -15.16 21.81
C TYR A 10 -18.58 -16.45 21.84
N SER A 11 -18.66 -17.26 20.78
CA SER A 11 -17.88 -18.49 20.68
C SER A 11 -16.98 -18.43 19.45
N TYR A 12 -15.67 -18.38 19.67
CA TYR A 12 -14.70 -18.48 18.59
C TYR A 12 -14.32 -19.95 18.34
N PRO A 13 -13.97 -20.33 17.10
CA PRO A 13 -13.47 -21.67 16.79
C PRO A 13 -12.28 -22.09 17.66
N ASP A 14 -11.31 -21.19 17.88
CA ASP A 14 -10.05 -21.53 18.54
C ASP A 14 -9.99 -21.21 20.05
N PHE A 15 -10.87 -20.32 20.53
CA PHE A 15 -10.93 -19.91 21.94
C PHE A 15 -12.08 -20.58 22.71
N GLY A 16 -13.04 -21.17 22.01
CA GLY A 16 -14.30 -21.60 22.61
C GLY A 16 -15.17 -20.42 23.03
N SER A 17 -16.06 -20.65 24.00
CA SER A 17 -16.97 -19.64 24.50
C SER A 17 -16.26 -18.67 25.44
N VAL A 18 -16.36 -17.38 25.13
CA VAL A 18 -15.79 -16.27 25.88
C VAL A 18 -16.87 -15.27 26.25
N SER A 19 -16.66 -14.54 27.34
CA SER A 19 -17.60 -13.55 27.85
C SER A 19 -16.92 -12.24 28.18
N VAL A 20 -17.62 -11.14 27.93
CA VAL A 20 -17.14 -9.79 28.26
C VAL A 20 -18.21 -9.08 29.09
N PRO A 21 -17.91 -8.73 30.35
CA PRO A 21 -18.81 -7.90 31.14
C PRO A 21 -18.69 -6.44 30.70
N LEU A 22 -19.82 -5.81 30.42
CA LEU A 22 -19.95 -4.40 30.14
C LEU A 22 -20.54 -3.69 31.36
N TYR A 23 -19.84 -2.68 31.84
CA TYR A 23 -20.26 -1.85 32.95
C TYR A 23 -20.67 -0.46 32.46
N LYS A 24 -21.34 0.31 33.30
CA LYS A 24 -21.53 1.78 33.17
C LYS A 24 -21.53 2.29 31.71
N GLU A 25 -20.42 2.89 31.27
CA GLU A 25 -20.32 3.52 29.96
C GLU A 25 -20.38 2.56 28.77
N SER A 26 -19.72 1.40 28.84
CA SER A 26 -19.78 0.45 27.72
C SER A 26 -21.16 -0.17 27.57
N LYS A 27 -21.88 -0.37 28.69
CA LYS A 27 -23.29 -0.76 28.69
C LYS A 27 -24.18 0.31 28.06
N GLU A 28 -24.03 1.57 28.47
CA GLU A 28 -24.75 2.72 27.87
C GLU A 28 -24.54 2.81 26.35
N VAL A 29 -23.32 2.53 25.87
CA VAL A 29 -23.01 2.55 24.42
C VAL A 29 -23.70 1.39 23.69
N ILE A 30 -23.72 0.17 24.25
CA ILE A 30 -24.45 -0.95 23.64
C ILE A 30 -25.95 -0.64 23.57
N ASP A 31 -26.55 -0.14 24.66
CA ASP A 31 -27.96 0.21 24.70
C ASP A 31 -28.30 1.26 23.62
N PHE A 32 -27.40 2.23 23.40
CA PHE A 32 -27.51 3.18 22.30
C PHE A 32 -27.42 2.51 20.92
N LEU A 33 -26.44 1.62 20.70
CA LEU A 33 -26.23 0.97 19.41
C LEU A 33 -27.38 0.04 19.02
N GLU A 34 -27.99 -0.65 19.99
CA GLU A 34 -29.19 -1.46 19.78
C GLU A 34 -30.37 -0.64 19.25
N LYS A 35 -30.42 0.65 19.60
CA LYS A 35 -31.46 1.59 19.15
C LYS A 35 -31.10 2.33 17.86
N ALA A 36 -29.82 2.65 17.68
CA ALA A 36 -29.35 3.44 16.54
C ALA A 36 -29.42 2.66 15.22
N GLU A 37 -29.08 1.38 15.25
CA GLU A 37 -29.16 0.50 14.10
C GLU A 37 -30.51 -0.19 14.00
N VAL A 38 -31.04 -0.31 12.77
CA VAL A 38 -32.33 -1.00 12.54
C VAL A 38 -32.29 -2.45 13.01
N GLU A 39 -31.13 -3.09 12.91
CA GLU A 39 -30.90 -4.47 13.34
C GLU A 39 -30.09 -4.55 14.64
N GLY A 40 -29.92 -3.42 15.34
CA GLY A 40 -29.10 -3.33 16.54
C GLY A 40 -27.67 -3.83 16.32
N ILE A 41 -27.14 -4.60 17.27
CA ILE A 41 -25.78 -5.16 17.17
C ILE A 41 -25.60 -6.14 15.99
N ARG A 42 -26.68 -6.75 15.48
CA ARG A 42 -26.62 -7.66 14.32
C ARG A 42 -26.13 -6.98 13.06
N HIS A 43 -26.21 -5.65 13.00
CA HIS A 43 -25.56 -4.87 11.95
C HIS A 43 -24.06 -5.21 11.84
N PHE A 44 -23.35 -5.27 12.96
CA PHE A 44 -21.91 -5.57 13.00
C PHE A 44 -21.60 -7.04 12.71
N GLU A 45 -22.51 -7.95 13.05
CA GLU A 45 -22.38 -9.39 12.72
C GLU A 45 -22.48 -9.64 11.21
N LYS A 46 -23.27 -8.83 10.50
CA LYS A 46 -23.43 -8.91 9.04
C LYS A 46 -22.40 -8.09 8.27
N LEU A 47 -21.67 -7.21 8.95
CA LEU A 47 -20.67 -6.36 8.32
C LEU A 47 -19.35 -7.13 8.21
N ASP A 48 -18.95 -7.49 7.00
CA ASP A 48 -17.65 -8.14 6.75
C ASP A 48 -16.49 -7.23 7.17
N HIS A 49 -15.55 -7.76 7.97
CA HIS A 49 -14.40 -6.97 8.43
C HIS A 49 -13.50 -6.50 7.28
N LEU A 50 -13.24 -7.39 6.32
CA LEU A 50 -12.50 -7.09 5.09
C LEU A 50 -13.35 -6.35 4.04
N GLY A 51 -14.63 -6.12 4.33
CA GLY A 51 -15.58 -5.54 3.39
C GLY A 51 -15.54 -6.24 2.03
N ARG A 52 -15.30 -5.45 0.98
CA ARG A 52 -15.26 -5.96 -0.39
C ARG A 52 -14.04 -6.82 -0.72
N ILE A 53 -12.96 -6.74 0.04
CA ILE A 53 -11.77 -7.59 -0.18
C ILE A 53 -12.11 -9.07 0.04
N ARG A 54 -13.09 -9.39 0.89
CA ARG A 54 -13.59 -10.76 1.09
C ARG A 54 -14.02 -11.43 -0.23
N ASP A 55 -14.57 -10.68 -1.17
CA ASP A 55 -15.05 -11.23 -2.43
C ASP A 55 -13.87 -11.77 -3.30
N ALA A 56 -12.64 -11.30 -3.04
CA ALA A 56 -11.40 -11.87 -3.61
C ALA A 56 -10.87 -13.06 -2.78
N HIS A 57 -11.04 -13.02 -1.46
CA HIS A 57 -10.55 -14.05 -0.51
C HIS A 57 -11.72 -14.68 0.25
N LYS A 58 -12.46 -15.55 -0.43
CA LYS A 58 -13.73 -16.10 0.11
C LYS A 58 -13.60 -16.86 1.43
N SER A 59 -12.41 -17.39 1.73
CA SER A 59 -12.12 -18.07 3.00
C SER A 59 -11.85 -17.11 4.16
N ALA A 60 -11.32 -15.91 3.88
CA ALA A 60 -10.98 -14.90 4.87
C ALA A 60 -12.23 -14.18 5.39
N HIS A 61 -13.12 -14.93 6.04
CA HIS A 61 -14.43 -14.46 6.47
C HIS A 61 -14.48 -14.35 8.00
N HIS A 62 -14.54 -13.12 8.48
CA HIS A 62 -14.99 -12.77 9.82
C HIS A 62 -15.71 -11.42 9.79
N SER A 63 -16.64 -11.26 10.70
CA SER A 63 -17.48 -10.10 10.89
C SER A 63 -16.77 -9.00 11.67
N ARG A 64 -17.28 -7.77 11.54
CA ARG A 64 -16.84 -6.65 12.35
C ARG A 64 -17.13 -6.87 13.82
N TRP A 65 -18.23 -7.57 14.14
CA TRP A 65 -18.56 -7.95 15.51
C TRP A 65 -17.51 -8.87 16.13
N GLU A 66 -17.04 -9.91 15.43
CA GLU A 66 -15.95 -10.78 15.89
C GLU A 66 -14.69 -9.98 16.22
N TYR A 67 -14.34 -9.01 15.36
CA TYR A 67 -13.21 -8.11 15.59
C TYR A 67 -13.39 -7.21 16.83
N MET A 68 -14.58 -6.62 16.99
CA MET A 68 -14.89 -5.74 18.12
C MET A 68 -14.94 -6.50 19.44
N PHE A 69 -15.59 -7.67 19.44
CA PHE A 69 -15.70 -8.53 20.60
C PHE A 69 -14.32 -8.99 21.07
N LEU A 70 -13.44 -9.42 20.16
CA LEU A 70 -12.09 -9.87 20.50
C LEU A 70 -11.27 -8.76 21.15
N GLN A 71 -11.39 -7.52 20.68
CA GLN A 71 -10.74 -6.37 21.34
C GLN A 71 -11.26 -6.18 22.76
N MET A 72 -12.58 -6.17 22.95
CA MET A 72 -13.18 -6.00 24.28
C MET A 72 -12.80 -7.13 25.24
N TYR A 73 -12.73 -8.36 24.73
CA TYR A 73 -12.26 -9.52 25.47
C TYR A 73 -10.79 -9.38 25.86
N LEU A 74 -9.92 -9.00 24.93
CA LEU A 74 -8.50 -8.74 25.23
C LEU A 74 -8.33 -7.64 26.27
N PHE A 75 -9.08 -6.53 26.21
CA PHE A 75 -9.02 -5.48 27.24
C PHE A 75 -9.40 -6.01 28.63
N HIS A 76 -10.44 -6.85 28.68
CA HIS A 76 -10.88 -7.46 29.93
C HIS A 76 -9.81 -8.40 30.50
N GLU A 77 -9.26 -9.28 29.68
CA GLU A 77 -8.29 -10.30 30.10
C GLU A 77 -6.93 -9.70 30.46
N LEU A 78 -6.50 -8.67 29.74
CA LEU A 78 -5.31 -7.88 30.09
C LEU A 78 -5.44 -7.21 31.45
N LYS A 79 -6.65 -6.82 31.85
CA LYS A 79 -6.92 -6.26 33.19
C LYS A 79 -6.97 -7.35 34.26
N GLU A 80 -7.80 -8.36 34.08
CA GLU A 80 -8.11 -9.33 35.13
C GLU A 80 -6.99 -10.36 35.34
N ARG A 81 -6.34 -10.82 34.26
CA ARG A 81 -5.27 -11.83 34.32
C ARG A 81 -3.91 -11.24 34.00
N GLY A 82 -3.84 -10.34 33.02
CA GLY A 82 -2.57 -9.74 32.59
C GLY A 82 -2.00 -8.71 33.54
N GLY A 83 -2.81 -8.18 34.48
CA GLY A 83 -2.35 -7.20 35.46
C GLY A 83 -1.88 -5.87 34.86
N VAL A 84 -2.33 -5.51 33.65
CA VAL A 84 -1.88 -4.30 32.95
C VAL A 84 -2.20 -3.05 33.77
N PHE A 85 -1.15 -2.27 34.06
CA PHE A 85 -1.26 -1.12 34.95
C PHE A 85 -2.15 0.00 34.37
N GLY A 86 -3.15 0.39 35.16
CA GLY A 86 -3.96 1.58 34.89
C GLY A 86 -5.21 1.35 34.04
N LEU A 87 -5.55 0.10 33.70
CA LEU A 87 -6.85 -0.23 33.09
C LEU A 87 -8.04 0.08 34.02
N SER A 88 -7.85 -0.03 35.33
CA SER A 88 -8.86 0.33 36.35
C SER A 88 -8.92 1.84 36.67
N THR A 89 -8.06 2.67 36.08
CA THR A 89 -7.99 4.10 36.41
C THR A 89 -9.12 4.90 35.74
N LYS A 90 -9.82 5.75 36.49
CA LYS A 90 -10.81 6.69 35.95
C LYS A 90 -10.17 7.63 34.92
N ILE A 91 -10.87 7.87 33.81
CA ILE A 91 -10.36 8.72 32.73
C ILE A 91 -11.20 9.99 32.62
N ARG A 92 -10.58 11.14 32.91
CA ARG A 92 -11.23 12.45 32.74
C ARG A 92 -11.22 12.87 31.27
N LEU A 93 -12.38 13.02 30.66
CA LEU A 93 -12.54 13.49 29.28
C LEU A 93 -12.61 15.02 29.21
N SER A 94 -13.26 15.64 30.20
CA SER A 94 -13.38 17.10 30.36
C SER A 94 -13.64 17.46 31.83
N ASN A 95 -13.96 18.72 32.12
CA ASN A 95 -14.42 19.12 33.45
C ASN A 95 -15.79 18.53 33.83
N LYS A 96 -16.59 18.14 32.82
CA LYS A 96 -17.96 17.64 33.02
C LYS A 96 -18.05 16.12 32.96
N PHE A 97 -17.21 15.47 32.16
CA PHE A 97 -17.31 14.04 31.89
C PHE A 97 -16.06 13.29 32.31
N THR A 98 -16.29 12.19 33.04
CA THR A 98 -15.30 11.19 33.43
C THR A 98 -15.83 9.81 33.07
N VAL A 99 -14.96 8.95 32.57
CA VAL A 99 -15.23 7.52 32.35
C VAL A 99 -14.76 6.74 33.57
N SER A 100 -15.56 5.77 33.99
CA SER A 100 -15.33 5.03 35.23
C SER A 100 -14.00 4.26 35.27
N SER A 101 -13.46 3.84 34.11
CA SER A 101 -12.13 3.24 34.00
C SER A 101 -11.54 3.40 32.59
N CYS A 102 -10.28 3.02 32.42
CA CYS A 102 -9.62 2.97 31.11
C CYS A 102 -10.16 1.79 30.30
N GLU A 103 -10.37 0.62 30.91
CA GLU A 103 -11.04 -0.53 30.26
C GLU A 103 -12.39 -0.13 29.65
N GLU A 104 -13.22 0.59 30.40
CA GLU A 104 -14.53 1.05 29.92
C GLU A 104 -14.40 2.02 28.74
N LEU A 105 -13.42 2.94 28.79
CA LEU A 105 -13.13 3.82 27.64
C LEU A 105 -12.69 3.02 26.41
N LEU A 106 -11.83 2.00 26.58
CA LEU A 106 -11.33 1.16 25.50
C LEU A 106 -12.46 0.34 24.86
N LYS A 107 -13.38 -0.22 25.66
CA LYS A 107 -14.60 -0.88 25.16
C LYS A 107 -15.51 0.10 24.43
N CYS A 108 -15.75 1.29 24.97
CA CYS A 108 -16.51 2.34 24.29
C CYS A 108 -15.87 2.71 22.94
N TRP A 109 -14.54 2.80 22.85
CA TRP A 109 -13.85 3.04 21.58
C TRP A 109 -13.99 1.87 20.59
N ALA A 110 -13.93 0.62 21.05
CA ALA A 110 -14.17 -0.54 20.18
C ALA A 110 -15.57 -0.47 19.53
N LEU A 111 -16.57 0.02 20.27
CA LEU A 111 -17.94 0.18 19.81
C LEU A 111 -18.14 1.44 18.95
N LEU A 112 -17.87 2.62 19.51
CA LEU A 112 -18.18 3.92 18.88
C LEU A 112 -17.33 4.22 17.65
N LEU A 113 -16.08 3.75 17.59
CA LEU A 113 -15.28 3.94 16.39
C LEU A 113 -15.78 3.04 15.26
N ASN A 114 -16.22 1.81 15.56
CA ASN A 114 -16.76 0.95 14.52
C ASN A 114 -18.16 1.36 14.04
N PHE A 115 -18.90 2.14 14.83
CA PHE A 115 -20.19 2.71 14.43
C PHE A 115 -20.11 3.56 13.15
N GLY A 116 -18.96 4.12 12.80
CA GLY A 116 -18.81 4.94 11.60
C GLY A 116 -18.62 4.14 10.31
N HIS A 117 -18.44 2.82 10.38
CA HIS A 117 -18.19 2.03 9.17
C HIS A 117 -19.42 1.92 8.28
N LEU A 118 -19.19 2.04 6.98
CA LEU A 118 -20.21 1.87 5.95
C LEU A 118 -20.24 0.41 5.47
N ARG A 119 -21.31 0.00 4.79
CA ARG A 119 -21.37 -1.31 4.15
C ARG A 119 -20.30 -1.38 3.06
N GLY A 120 -19.53 -2.46 3.02
CA GLY A 120 -18.33 -2.56 2.16
C GLY A 120 -17.07 -1.95 2.79
N THR A 121 -17.19 -1.28 3.94
CA THR A 121 -16.11 -0.75 4.80
C THR A 121 -15.15 0.20 4.05
N PHE A 122 -13.85 -0.04 4.15
CA PHE A 122 -12.77 0.84 3.69
C PHE A 122 -12.93 1.28 2.23
N GLU A 123 -13.33 0.40 1.31
CA GLU A 123 -13.44 0.78 -0.10
C GLU A 123 -14.64 1.68 -0.38
N ASN A 124 -15.75 1.52 0.35
CA ASN A 124 -16.91 2.42 0.23
C ASN A 124 -16.61 3.77 0.89
N GLU A 125 -16.01 3.74 2.07
CA GLU A 125 -15.51 4.91 2.79
C GLU A 125 -14.53 5.72 1.94
N ARG A 126 -13.59 5.05 1.27
CA ARG A 126 -12.66 5.67 0.33
C ARG A 126 -13.38 6.30 -0.85
N ALA A 127 -14.37 5.63 -1.43
CA ALA A 127 -15.15 6.21 -2.53
C ALA A 127 -15.81 7.53 -2.12
N TRP A 128 -16.48 7.56 -0.97
CA TRP A 128 -17.05 8.76 -0.40
C TRP A 128 -16.02 9.84 -0.12
N PHE A 129 -14.90 9.47 0.50
CA PHE A 129 -13.81 10.39 0.82
C PHE A 129 -13.25 11.07 -0.44
N GLU A 130 -12.99 10.31 -1.50
CA GLU A 130 -12.49 10.86 -2.76
C GLU A 130 -13.52 11.77 -3.44
N ILE A 131 -14.82 11.47 -3.34
CA ILE A 131 -15.88 12.38 -3.81
C ILE A 131 -15.87 13.70 -3.06
N LEU A 132 -15.74 13.67 -1.73
CA LEU A 132 -15.64 14.88 -0.91
C LEU A 132 -14.37 15.68 -1.25
N ILE A 133 -13.23 15.04 -1.51
CA ILE A 133 -12.04 15.76 -1.98
C ILE A 133 -12.26 16.44 -3.34
N GLU A 134 -12.95 15.77 -4.26
CA GLU A 134 -13.23 16.32 -5.58
C GLU A 134 -14.23 17.49 -5.55
N ASP A 135 -15.21 17.45 -4.66
CA ASP A 135 -16.29 18.43 -4.56
C ASP A 135 -16.16 19.26 -3.28
N LYS A 136 -15.58 20.46 -3.44
CA LYS A 136 -15.36 21.39 -2.34
C LYS A 136 -16.65 21.76 -1.59
N GLN A 137 -17.78 21.91 -2.29
CA GLN A 137 -19.05 22.29 -1.65
C GLN A 137 -19.58 21.15 -0.78
N LEU A 138 -19.54 19.91 -1.28
CA LEU A 138 -19.93 18.75 -0.48
C LEU A 138 -19.01 18.54 0.73
N ARG A 139 -17.71 18.78 0.57
CA ARG A 139 -16.76 18.72 1.70
C ARG A 139 -17.05 19.78 2.76
N GLU A 140 -17.40 20.99 2.34
CA GLU A 140 -17.79 22.08 3.25
C GLU A 140 -19.08 21.71 3.99
N ALA A 141 -20.11 21.23 3.27
CA ALA A 141 -21.33 20.73 3.86
C ALA A 141 -21.05 19.59 4.87
N PHE A 142 -20.23 18.60 4.52
CA PHE A 142 -19.81 17.54 5.44
C PHE A 142 -19.20 18.09 6.74
N CYS A 143 -18.31 19.09 6.62
CA CYS A 143 -17.69 19.70 7.78
C CYS A 143 -18.71 20.46 8.66
N GLU A 144 -19.69 21.13 8.07
CA GLU A 144 -20.72 21.89 8.80
C GLU A 144 -21.58 21.01 9.71
N TYR A 145 -21.76 19.72 9.36
CA TYR A 145 -22.49 18.75 10.18
C TYR A 145 -21.68 18.15 11.32
N LEU A 146 -20.37 18.46 11.45
CA LEU A 146 -19.57 17.97 12.56
C LEU A 146 -19.87 18.70 13.87
N PRO A 147 -19.68 18.07 15.04
CA PRO A 147 -20.18 18.59 16.32
C PRO A 147 -19.68 19.98 16.72
N ASP A 148 -18.41 20.30 16.42
CA ASP A 148 -17.78 21.54 16.86
C ASP A 148 -16.53 21.92 16.03
N ARG A 149 -15.99 23.11 16.30
CA ARG A 149 -14.84 23.68 15.58
C ARG A 149 -13.57 22.83 15.65
N GLU A 150 -13.33 22.10 16.73
CA GLU A 150 -12.15 21.24 16.84
C GLU A 150 -12.31 20.01 15.93
N CYS A 151 -13.52 19.42 15.88
CA CYS A 151 -13.84 18.35 14.95
C CYS A 151 -13.73 18.80 13.49
N ILE A 152 -14.21 20.01 13.17
CA ILE A 152 -14.07 20.60 11.82
C ILE A 152 -12.60 20.76 11.44
N LYS A 153 -11.77 21.26 12.36
CA LYS A 153 -10.33 21.41 12.12
C LYS A 153 -9.68 20.05 11.84
N ALA A 154 -9.96 19.04 12.66
CA ALA A 154 -9.43 17.69 12.46
C ALA A 154 -9.91 17.04 11.17
N ALA A 155 -11.18 17.26 10.77
CA ALA A 155 -11.67 16.78 9.48
C ALA A 155 -10.92 17.41 8.31
N LYS A 156 -10.66 18.72 8.36
CA LYS A 156 -9.84 19.41 7.34
C LYS A 156 -8.43 18.83 7.28
N GLU A 157 -7.79 18.61 8.43
CA GLU A 157 -6.46 17.97 8.51
C GLU A 157 -6.48 16.57 7.88
N VAL A 158 -7.50 15.75 8.19
CA VAL A 158 -7.69 14.41 7.62
C VAL A 158 -7.89 14.46 6.10
N PHE A 159 -8.67 15.41 5.56
CA PHE A 159 -8.82 15.60 4.12
C PHE A 159 -7.55 16.12 3.45
N ASP A 160 -6.85 17.07 4.08
CA ASP A 160 -5.64 17.70 3.52
C ASP A 160 -4.45 16.73 3.48
N SER A 161 -4.38 15.80 4.45
CA SER A 161 -3.42 14.70 4.50
C SER A 161 -3.91 13.42 3.81
N GLU A 162 -5.13 13.42 3.26
CA GLU A 162 -5.79 12.26 2.65
C GLU A 162 -5.79 10.97 3.51
N ASN A 163 -5.98 11.11 4.83
CA ASN A 163 -5.94 9.96 5.74
C ASN A 163 -7.26 9.17 5.71
N TYR A 164 -7.35 8.21 4.78
CA TYR A 164 -8.54 7.35 4.63
C TYR A 164 -8.86 6.56 5.90
N TYR A 165 -7.85 6.12 6.65
CA TYR A 165 -8.04 5.32 7.87
C TYR A 165 -8.77 6.07 8.99
N LYS A 166 -8.78 7.41 8.97
CA LYS A 166 -9.52 8.23 9.94
C LYS A 166 -10.93 8.61 9.48
N PHE A 167 -11.32 8.34 8.23
CA PHE A 167 -12.61 8.81 7.72
C PHE A 167 -13.81 8.20 8.46
N HIS A 168 -13.79 6.91 8.76
CA HIS A 168 -14.84 6.26 9.55
C HIS A 168 -15.03 6.91 10.94
N ILE A 169 -13.97 7.46 11.54
CA ILE A 169 -14.06 8.15 12.84
C ILE A 169 -14.81 9.48 12.67
N LEU A 170 -14.61 10.18 11.55
CA LEU A 170 -15.37 11.38 11.21
C LEU A 170 -16.85 11.03 10.96
N LEU A 171 -17.12 9.91 10.29
CA LEU A 171 -18.48 9.39 10.11
C LEU A 171 -19.15 9.07 11.45
N SER A 172 -18.44 8.45 12.41
CA SER A 172 -18.96 8.26 13.77
C SER A 172 -19.37 9.58 14.42
N LEU A 173 -18.54 10.62 14.33
CA LEU A 173 -18.86 11.94 14.89
C LEU A 173 -20.07 12.59 14.19
N LEU A 174 -20.13 12.49 12.86
CA LEU A 174 -21.24 12.98 12.05
C LEU A 174 -22.56 12.33 12.48
N PHE A 175 -22.59 11.00 12.56
CA PHE A 175 -23.79 10.24 12.91
C PHE A 175 -24.21 10.49 14.36
N LEU A 176 -23.28 10.55 15.31
CA LEU A 176 -23.60 10.89 16.69
C LEU A 176 -24.23 12.29 16.79
N ASN A 177 -23.71 13.28 16.03
CA ASN A 177 -24.27 14.63 16.01
C ASN A 177 -25.68 14.67 15.42
N GLN A 178 -25.89 13.94 14.33
CA GLN A 178 -27.19 13.81 13.68
C GLN A 178 -28.22 13.14 14.60
N LEU A 179 -27.86 12.05 15.27
CA LEU A 179 -28.77 11.32 16.16
C LEU A 179 -29.06 12.09 17.46
N LYS A 180 -28.13 12.94 17.91
CA LYS A 180 -28.31 13.78 19.11
C LYS A 180 -29.54 14.71 19.01
N THR A 181 -29.92 15.15 17.82
CA THR A 181 -31.06 16.05 17.63
C THR A 181 -32.40 15.31 17.61
N LYS A 182 -32.40 13.98 17.51
CA LYS A 182 -33.62 13.18 17.46
C LYS A 182 -34.14 12.90 18.88
N PRO A 183 -35.43 13.13 19.16
CA PRO A 183 -36.01 12.91 20.49
C PRO A 183 -35.82 11.49 21.03
N GLU A 184 -35.81 10.50 20.13
CA GLU A 184 -35.62 9.09 20.47
C GLU A 184 -34.27 8.80 21.14
N PHE A 185 -33.24 9.63 20.97
CA PHE A 185 -31.94 9.43 21.63
C PHE A 185 -31.69 10.36 22.82
N SER A 186 -32.69 11.12 23.27
CA SER A 186 -32.56 12.10 24.35
C SER A 186 -32.16 11.51 25.71
N GLU A 187 -32.44 10.22 25.93
CA GLU A 187 -32.07 9.48 27.14
C GLU A 187 -30.58 9.06 27.20
N HIS A 188 -29.89 9.05 26.05
CA HIS A 188 -28.49 8.64 25.97
C HIS A 188 -27.55 9.84 26.15
N PRO A 189 -26.37 9.66 26.78
CA PRO A 189 -25.41 10.74 27.00
C PRO A 189 -24.59 11.06 25.74
N MET A 190 -25.25 11.52 24.67
CA MET A 190 -24.66 11.75 23.34
C MET A 190 -23.42 12.67 23.36
N ASP A 191 -23.41 13.67 24.23
CA ASP A 191 -22.25 14.56 24.42
C ASP A 191 -21.03 13.82 24.98
N LYS A 192 -21.25 12.85 25.87
CA LYS A 192 -20.19 12.01 26.44
C LYS A 192 -19.64 11.07 25.35
N PHE A 193 -20.50 10.45 24.55
CA PHE A 193 -20.10 9.58 23.43
C PHE A 193 -19.29 10.35 22.37
N THR A 194 -19.79 11.51 21.97
CA THR A 194 -19.10 12.42 21.03
C THR A 194 -17.72 12.79 21.57
N LEU A 195 -17.63 13.12 22.86
CA LEU A 195 -16.37 13.48 23.49
C LEU A 195 -15.40 12.28 23.56
N MET A 196 -15.87 11.06 23.78
CA MET A 196 -15.02 9.85 23.74
C MET A 196 -14.38 9.68 22.37
N VAL A 197 -15.17 9.75 21.29
CA VAL A 197 -14.66 9.63 19.91
C VAL A 197 -13.69 10.77 19.59
N LYS A 198 -14.05 12.00 19.97
CA LYS A 198 -13.19 13.19 19.79
C LYS A 198 -11.84 13.05 20.50
N ARG A 199 -11.80 12.46 21.71
CA ARG A 199 -10.54 12.23 22.44
C ARG A 199 -9.66 11.16 21.81
N TYR A 200 -10.22 10.25 21.02
CA TYR A 200 -9.42 9.34 20.18
C TYR A 200 -8.85 10.07 18.97
N LEU A 201 -9.69 10.82 18.25
CA LEU A 201 -9.33 11.51 17.00
C LEU A 201 -8.28 12.60 17.21
N LEU A 202 -8.43 13.42 18.25
CA LEU A 202 -7.58 14.59 18.50
C LEU A 202 -6.38 14.23 19.38
N ASP A 203 -5.20 14.69 19.02
CA ASP A 203 -4.02 14.55 19.87
C ASP A 203 -4.12 15.50 21.05
N SER A 204 -4.24 14.91 22.25
CA SER A 204 -4.31 15.68 23.48
C SER A 204 -2.91 15.82 24.07
N ALA A 205 -2.18 16.86 23.68
CA ALA A 205 -0.86 17.20 24.22
C ALA A 205 -0.79 17.33 25.76
N ARG A 206 -1.92 17.23 26.47
CA ARG A 206 -2.05 17.48 27.92
C ARG A 206 -2.55 16.29 28.75
N SER A 207 -2.97 15.16 28.15
CA SER A 207 -3.51 14.03 28.93
C SER A 207 -2.72 12.74 28.70
N ARG A 208 -1.72 12.49 29.56
CA ARG A 208 -0.94 11.24 29.57
C ARG A 208 -1.82 9.99 29.68
N SER A 209 -2.97 10.07 30.35
CA SER A 209 -3.88 8.92 30.48
C SER A 209 -4.63 8.61 29.19
N ILE A 210 -5.04 9.63 28.43
CA ILE A 210 -5.70 9.43 27.12
C ILE A 210 -4.69 8.89 26.12
N GLU A 211 -3.47 9.44 26.08
CA GLU A 211 -2.44 8.94 25.16
C GLU A 211 -2.08 7.48 25.45
N ARG A 212 -1.92 7.14 26.73
CA ARG A 212 -1.74 5.75 27.15
C ARG A 212 -2.91 4.88 26.68
N SER A 213 -4.16 5.30 26.87
CA SER A 213 -5.32 4.56 26.37
C SER A 213 -5.25 4.37 24.85
N LYS A 214 -4.88 5.39 24.08
CA LYS A 214 -4.74 5.28 22.61
C LYS A 214 -3.71 4.22 22.24
N ASN A 215 -2.56 4.19 22.91
CA ASN A 215 -1.50 3.22 22.63
C ASN A 215 -1.96 1.79 22.94
N ILE A 216 -2.61 1.57 24.09
CA ILE A 216 -3.22 0.26 24.43
C ILE A 216 -4.22 -0.14 23.34
N PHE A 217 -5.11 0.78 22.97
CA PHE A 217 -6.15 0.53 21.96
C PHE A 217 -5.57 0.16 20.59
N ARG A 218 -4.57 0.91 20.10
CA ARG A 218 -3.87 0.65 18.83
C ARG A 218 -3.21 -0.73 18.83
N ARG A 219 -2.53 -1.11 19.92
CA ARG A 219 -1.86 -2.42 20.05
C ARG A 219 -2.85 -3.58 20.07
N VAL A 220 -3.92 -3.49 20.88
CA VAL A 220 -4.95 -4.53 20.93
C VAL A 220 -5.70 -4.63 19.61
N ARG A 221 -5.98 -3.52 18.93
CA ARG A 221 -6.54 -3.54 17.57
C ARG A 221 -5.65 -4.28 16.59
N LYS A 222 -4.33 -4.07 16.67
CA LYS A 222 -3.35 -4.75 15.82
C LYS A 222 -3.36 -6.25 16.07
N ILE A 223 -3.27 -6.65 17.33
CA ILE A 223 -3.35 -8.04 17.77
C ILE A 223 -4.65 -8.71 17.30
N ALA A 224 -5.79 -8.05 17.48
CA ALA A 224 -7.09 -8.63 17.16
C ALA A 224 -7.25 -8.91 15.65
N TYR A 225 -6.84 -7.99 14.77
CA TYR A 225 -6.92 -8.27 13.32
C TYR A 225 -5.89 -9.32 12.91
N LEU A 226 -4.67 -9.30 13.47
CA LEU A 226 -3.66 -10.33 13.16
C LEU A 226 -4.15 -11.73 13.52
N LEU A 227 -4.75 -11.88 14.71
CA LEU A 227 -5.31 -13.15 15.16
C LEU A 227 -6.43 -13.64 14.22
N LEU A 228 -7.40 -12.78 13.91
CA LEU A 228 -8.54 -13.16 13.08
C LEU A 228 -8.10 -13.41 11.63
N ASP A 229 -7.32 -12.50 11.03
CA ASP A 229 -6.88 -12.64 9.65
C ASP A 229 -5.98 -13.86 9.47
N CYS A 230 -5.03 -14.15 10.38
CA CYS A 230 -4.24 -15.38 10.32
C CYS A 230 -5.12 -16.63 10.45
N THR A 231 -6.15 -16.59 11.30
CA THR A 231 -7.05 -17.72 11.52
C THR A 231 -7.85 -18.03 10.26
N PHE A 232 -8.56 -17.02 9.73
CA PHE A 232 -9.53 -17.19 8.66
C PHE A 232 -8.93 -17.13 7.24
N SER A 233 -7.78 -16.49 7.03
CA SER A 233 -7.16 -16.44 5.70
C SER A 233 -6.58 -17.77 5.24
N SER A 234 -6.32 -17.93 3.94
CA SER A 234 -5.57 -19.07 3.38
C SER A 234 -4.05 -18.84 3.36
N THR A 235 -3.53 -17.96 4.23
CA THR A 235 -2.10 -17.62 4.26
C THR A 235 -1.26 -18.79 4.81
N PHE A 236 0.00 -18.86 4.41
CA PHE A 236 0.94 -19.88 4.88
C PHE A 236 1.37 -19.68 6.34
N VAL A 237 1.27 -18.45 6.85
CA VAL A 237 1.59 -18.12 8.25
C VAL A 237 0.34 -18.28 9.10
N LYS A 238 0.35 -19.30 9.96
CA LYS A 238 -0.72 -19.56 10.93
C LYS A 238 -0.22 -19.31 12.34
N ILE A 239 -0.97 -18.49 13.07
CA ILE A 239 -0.80 -18.28 14.51
C ILE A 239 -1.76 -19.23 15.22
N ASN A 240 -1.26 -20.00 16.19
CA ASN A 240 -2.15 -20.74 17.10
C ASN A 240 -2.81 -19.72 18.05
N PRO A 241 -4.13 -19.46 17.95
CA PRO A 241 -4.72 -18.32 18.66
C PRO A 241 -4.65 -18.47 20.17
N LYS A 242 -4.81 -19.69 20.69
CA LYS A 242 -4.76 -19.99 22.12
C LYS A 242 -3.37 -19.73 22.71
N ILE A 243 -2.32 -20.30 22.12
CA ILE A 243 -0.94 -20.10 22.59
C ILE A 243 -0.56 -18.62 22.55
N PHE A 244 -0.93 -17.95 21.46
CA PHE A 244 -0.63 -16.53 21.27
C PHE A 244 -1.38 -15.65 22.29
N PHE A 245 -2.64 -15.94 22.56
CA PHE A 245 -3.42 -15.27 23.59
C PHE A 245 -2.84 -15.47 24.99
N ASP A 246 -2.48 -16.70 25.36
CA ASP A 246 -1.83 -16.98 26.65
C ASP A 246 -0.51 -16.22 26.78
N TYR A 247 0.27 -16.12 25.69
CA TYR A 247 1.49 -15.28 25.67
C TYR A 247 1.16 -13.80 25.90
N ILE A 248 0.14 -13.25 25.23
CA ILE A 248 -0.26 -11.85 25.39
C ILE A 248 -0.63 -11.54 26.83
N VAL A 249 -1.42 -12.40 27.46
CA VAL A 249 -1.88 -12.20 28.85
C VAL A 249 -0.71 -12.33 29.82
N ASN A 250 0.16 -13.34 29.65
CA ASN A 250 1.28 -13.58 30.56
C ASN A 250 2.44 -12.57 30.40
N ASN A 251 2.57 -11.94 29.23
CA ASN A 251 3.63 -10.97 28.92
C ASN A 251 3.06 -9.57 28.61
N SER A 252 1.98 -9.22 29.31
CA SER A 252 1.15 -8.06 29.01
C SER A 252 1.92 -6.72 28.97
N ASN A 253 2.94 -6.54 29.82
CA ASN A 253 3.74 -5.32 29.84
C ASN A 253 4.59 -5.16 28.57
N GLU A 254 5.27 -6.21 28.11
CA GLU A 254 6.01 -6.21 26.84
C GLU A 254 5.07 -5.90 25.68
N VAL A 255 3.92 -6.58 25.66
CA VAL A 255 2.93 -6.46 24.59
C VAL A 255 2.31 -5.08 24.52
N VAL A 256 2.07 -4.43 25.65
CA VAL A 256 1.28 -3.19 25.74
C VAL A 256 2.16 -1.94 25.84
N TYR A 257 3.36 -2.01 26.41
CA TYR A 257 4.18 -0.82 26.70
C TYR A 257 5.52 -0.77 25.98
N GLU A 258 6.11 -1.91 25.60
CA GLU A 258 7.42 -1.92 24.93
C GLU A 258 7.24 -1.83 23.41
N GLU A 259 7.67 -0.72 22.80
CA GLU A 259 7.53 -0.49 21.34
C GLU A 259 8.58 -1.26 20.54
N ASP A 260 9.80 -1.38 21.06
CA ASP A 260 10.94 -1.96 20.35
C ASP A 260 11.19 -3.45 20.64
N SER A 261 10.23 -4.12 21.27
CA SER A 261 10.35 -5.53 21.65
C SER A 261 10.46 -6.44 20.41
N ASN A 262 11.16 -7.58 20.56
CA ASN A 262 11.25 -8.58 19.49
C ASN A 262 9.87 -9.14 19.11
N PHE A 263 8.95 -9.20 20.08
CA PHE A 263 7.56 -9.52 19.83
C PHE A 263 6.91 -8.52 18.87
N GLN A 264 7.02 -7.22 19.14
CA GLN A 264 6.42 -6.19 18.29
C GLN A 264 7.00 -6.19 16.87
N LYS A 265 8.33 -6.38 16.72
CA LYS A 265 9.00 -6.52 15.42
C LYS A 265 8.49 -7.73 14.63
N THR A 266 8.24 -8.83 15.34
CA THR A 266 7.66 -10.05 14.76
C THR A 266 6.22 -9.79 14.29
N LEU A 267 5.40 -9.10 15.10
CA LEU A 267 4.03 -8.73 14.70
C LEU A 267 3.99 -7.76 13.53
N GLU A 268 4.94 -6.84 13.43
CA GLU A 268 5.10 -5.99 12.25
C GLU A 268 5.40 -6.83 11.00
N SER A 269 6.33 -7.77 11.11
CA SER A 269 6.68 -8.66 9.99
C SER A 269 5.49 -9.52 9.52
N ILE A 270 4.72 -10.08 10.47
CA ILE A 270 3.50 -10.84 10.15
C ILE A 270 2.44 -9.92 9.53
N SER A 271 2.27 -8.71 10.07
CA SER A 271 1.33 -7.71 9.54
C SER A 271 1.63 -7.36 8.09
N ILE A 272 2.89 -7.07 7.76
CA ILE A 272 3.32 -6.75 6.41
C ILE A 272 3.04 -7.93 5.48
N HIS A 273 3.39 -9.15 5.90
CA HIS A 273 3.10 -10.36 5.11
C HIS A 273 1.60 -10.56 4.85
N LEU A 274 0.76 -10.44 5.88
CA LEU A 274 -0.70 -10.53 5.73
C LEU A 274 -1.24 -9.41 4.83
N PHE A 275 -0.70 -8.20 4.94
CA PHE A 275 -1.06 -7.10 4.05
C PHE A 275 -0.78 -7.45 2.59
N GLU A 276 0.42 -7.95 2.28
CA GLU A 276 0.82 -8.35 0.94
C GLU A 276 -0.08 -9.48 0.38
N GLU A 277 -0.35 -10.51 1.18
CA GLU A 277 -1.09 -11.71 0.77
C GLU A 277 -2.62 -11.51 0.71
N LEU A 278 -3.19 -10.68 1.58
CA LEU A 278 -4.64 -10.47 1.64
C LEU A 278 -5.02 -9.16 0.96
N TYR A 279 -4.61 -8.06 1.57
CA TYR A 279 -5.09 -6.72 1.25
C TYR A 279 -4.51 -6.19 -0.06
N ALA A 280 -3.27 -6.54 -0.36
CA ALA A 280 -2.57 -6.13 -1.55
C ALA A 280 -2.44 -7.27 -2.57
N SER A 281 -3.01 -8.46 -2.37
CA SER A 281 -3.00 -9.47 -3.44
C SER A 281 -3.49 -8.91 -4.78
N LYS A 282 -3.01 -9.48 -5.89
CA LYS A 282 -3.41 -9.05 -7.23
C LYS A 282 -4.95 -9.09 -7.40
N GLN A 283 -5.58 -10.14 -6.89
CA GLN A 283 -7.04 -10.33 -6.91
C GLN A 283 -7.75 -9.23 -6.11
N ALA A 284 -7.26 -8.93 -4.90
CA ALA A 284 -7.81 -7.85 -4.08
C ALA A 284 -7.65 -6.50 -4.79
N SER A 285 -6.48 -6.18 -5.35
CA SER A 285 -6.25 -4.91 -6.06
C SER A 285 -7.15 -4.73 -7.28
N ILE A 286 -7.35 -5.78 -8.09
CA ILE A 286 -8.31 -5.74 -9.22
C ILE A 286 -9.72 -5.45 -8.70
N LEU A 287 -10.12 -6.13 -7.63
CA LEU A 287 -11.45 -5.94 -7.03
C LEU A 287 -11.63 -4.52 -6.50
N LYS A 288 -10.67 -4.02 -5.71
CA LYS A 288 -10.65 -2.66 -5.17
C LYS A 288 -10.78 -1.63 -6.29
N PHE A 289 -9.96 -1.76 -7.33
CA PHE A 289 -9.98 -0.85 -8.47
C PHE A 289 -11.36 -0.80 -9.13
N ASN A 290 -11.93 -1.97 -9.42
CA ASN A 290 -13.23 -2.08 -10.09
C ASN A 290 -14.36 -1.53 -9.22
N TYR A 291 -14.39 -1.91 -7.93
CA TYR A 291 -15.37 -1.45 -6.98
C TYR A 291 -15.32 0.08 -6.82
N LEU A 292 -14.14 0.63 -6.52
CA LEU A 292 -13.94 2.07 -6.33
C LEU A 292 -14.35 2.86 -7.57
N SER A 293 -13.95 2.39 -8.76
CA SER A 293 -14.31 3.04 -10.03
C SER A 293 -15.82 3.08 -10.25
N GLN A 294 -16.51 1.94 -10.06
CA GLN A 294 -17.96 1.85 -10.24
C GLN A 294 -18.71 2.67 -9.18
N LYS A 295 -18.31 2.55 -7.92
CA LYS A 295 -18.95 3.24 -6.79
C LYS A 295 -18.86 4.76 -6.94
N LYS A 296 -17.70 5.28 -7.32
CA LYS A 296 -17.55 6.72 -7.58
C LYS A 296 -18.40 7.21 -8.74
N VAL A 297 -18.51 6.43 -9.83
CA VAL A 297 -19.39 6.80 -10.96
C VAL A 297 -20.86 6.82 -10.52
N ALA A 298 -21.30 5.79 -9.78
CA ALA A 298 -22.67 5.73 -9.26
C ALA A 298 -22.98 6.92 -8.35
N LEU A 299 -22.13 7.18 -7.35
CA LEU A 299 -22.29 8.31 -6.43
C LEU A 299 -22.32 9.65 -7.17
N LYS A 300 -21.42 9.87 -8.15
CA LYS A 300 -21.43 11.11 -8.95
C LYS A 300 -22.72 11.29 -9.72
N ASN A 301 -23.26 10.22 -10.31
CA ASN A 301 -24.51 10.29 -11.05
C ASN A 301 -25.69 10.62 -10.13
N GLU A 302 -25.73 10.03 -8.94
CA GLU A 302 -26.75 10.32 -7.93
C GLU A 302 -26.66 11.76 -7.43
N ILE A 303 -25.45 12.21 -7.05
CA ILE A 303 -25.17 13.59 -6.61
C ILE A 303 -25.53 14.60 -7.71
N ASN A 304 -25.21 14.32 -8.97
CA ASN A 304 -25.53 15.24 -10.06
C ASN A 304 -27.03 15.30 -10.36
N LYS A 305 -27.76 14.20 -10.13
CA LYS A 305 -29.21 14.15 -10.30
C LYS A 305 -29.96 14.94 -9.23
N ASP A 306 -29.48 14.90 -7.98
CA ASP A 306 -30.12 15.59 -6.86
C ASP A 306 -29.12 16.27 -5.92
N ARG A 307 -28.37 17.23 -6.48
CA ARG A 307 -27.29 17.91 -5.76
C ARG A 307 -27.77 18.64 -4.51
N LYS A 308 -28.99 19.17 -4.55
CA LYS A 308 -29.56 19.93 -3.44
C LYS A 308 -29.74 19.03 -2.21
N THR A 309 -30.35 17.87 -2.39
CA THR A 309 -30.52 16.88 -1.30
C THR A 309 -29.17 16.46 -0.73
N TYR A 310 -28.16 16.19 -1.56
CA TYR A 310 -26.84 15.82 -1.08
C TYR A 310 -26.09 16.92 -0.32
N LEU A 311 -26.45 18.19 -0.49
CA LEU A 311 -25.89 19.29 0.30
C LEU A 311 -26.67 19.50 1.61
N GLU A 312 -28.00 19.40 1.55
CA GLU A 312 -28.92 19.67 2.68
C GLU A 312 -29.12 18.46 3.62
N HIS A 313 -28.88 17.24 3.14
CA HIS A 313 -29.16 15.98 3.83
C HIS A 313 -28.00 14.97 3.69
N LEU A 314 -26.77 15.45 3.57
CA LEU A 314 -25.58 14.60 3.45
C LEU A 314 -25.45 13.55 4.57
N PRO A 315 -25.72 13.85 5.86
CA PRO A 315 -25.65 12.87 6.93
C PRO A 315 -26.62 11.70 6.72
N GLU A 316 -27.85 11.97 6.27
CA GLU A 316 -28.86 10.95 5.97
C GLU A 316 -28.39 10.01 4.84
N GLU A 317 -27.81 10.57 3.77
CA GLU A 317 -27.30 9.78 2.62
C GLU A 317 -26.09 8.91 3.01
N LEU A 318 -25.18 9.46 3.81
CA LEU A 318 -24.05 8.71 4.36
C LEU A 318 -24.52 7.62 5.34
N TYR A 319 -25.54 7.90 6.16
CA TYR A 319 -26.12 6.91 7.06
C TYR A 319 -26.83 5.79 6.29
N ALA A 320 -27.53 6.11 5.20
CA ALA A 320 -28.16 5.13 4.32
C ALA A 320 -27.13 4.16 3.70
N SER A 321 -25.91 4.64 3.42
CA SER A 321 -24.77 3.82 2.92
C SER A 321 -24.28 2.77 3.93
N LYS A 322 -24.76 2.77 5.19
CA LYS A 322 -24.54 1.67 6.12
C LYS A 322 -25.40 0.44 5.83
N ARG A 323 -26.54 0.62 5.14
CA ARG A 323 -27.53 -0.44 4.92
C ARG A 323 -27.40 -1.08 3.55
N SER A 324 -27.10 -0.27 2.54
CA SER A 324 -26.98 -0.72 1.16
C SER A 324 -25.57 -0.50 0.63
N ASP A 325 -25.17 -1.37 -0.29
CA ASP A 325 -23.98 -1.17 -1.11
C ASP A 325 -24.30 -1.61 -2.54
N ILE A 326 -23.53 -1.13 -3.51
CA ILE A 326 -23.81 -1.42 -4.92
C ILE A 326 -23.55 -2.90 -5.23
N SER A 327 -24.38 -3.48 -6.09
CA SER A 327 -24.02 -4.70 -6.80
C SER A 327 -22.98 -4.34 -7.86
N ILE A 328 -21.81 -4.95 -7.79
CA ILE A 328 -20.76 -4.75 -8.79
C ILE A 328 -21.27 -5.38 -10.10
N ALA A 329 -21.48 -4.57 -11.12
CA ALA A 329 -21.74 -5.08 -12.47
C ALA A 329 -20.43 -5.66 -13.03
N SER A 330 -20.50 -6.64 -13.93
CA SER A 330 -19.32 -7.12 -14.64
C SER A 330 -18.69 -5.97 -15.43
N ALA A 331 -17.64 -5.36 -14.89
CA ALA A 331 -16.86 -4.36 -15.61
C ALA A 331 -16.10 -5.04 -16.76
N THR A 332 -15.74 -4.25 -17.76
CA THR A 332 -14.67 -4.60 -18.69
C THR A 332 -13.43 -5.01 -17.89
N GLU A 333 -12.95 -6.22 -18.13
CA GLU A 333 -11.86 -6.83 -17.38
C GLU A 333 -10.56 -6.05 -17.61
N LYS A 334 -10.20 -5.20 -16.64
CA LYS A 334 -8.93 -4.49 -16.63
C LYS A 334 -7.85 -5.40 -16.06
N GLN A 335 -6.74 -5.48 -16.77
CA GLN A 335 -5.62 -6.33 -16.38
C GLN A 335 -4.68 -5.54 -15.47
N HIS A 336 -4.28 -6.14 -14.35
CA HIS A 336 -3.20 -5.61 -13.51
C HIS A 336 -1.85 -5.92 -14.18
N ILE A 337 -1.07 -4.87 -14.47
CA ILE A 337 0.15 -4.98 -15.29
C ILE A 337 1.44 -4.74 -14.50
N LEU A 338 1.38 -3.95 -13.42
CA LEU A 338 2.54 -3.55 -12.65
C LEU A 338 2.08 -3.10 -11.25
N ARG A 339 2.85 -3.48 -10.25
CA ARG A 339 2.85 -2.85 -8.94
C ARG A 339 4.19 -2.19 -8.71
N LEU A 340 4.16 -0.98 -8.16
CA LEU A 340 5.33 -0.29 -7.63
C LEU A 340 5.10 -0.05 -6.13
N SER A 341 6.01 -0.52 -5.29
CA SER A 341 5.96 -0.27 -3.85
C SER A 341 6.89 0.88 -3.48
N PHE A 342 6.35 1.86 -2.76
CA PHE A 342 7.08 3.02 -2.23
C PHE A 342 7.14 2.94 -0.70
N LEU A 343 7.53 1.77 -0.19
CA LEU A 343 7.70 1.48 1.24
C LEU A 343 8.94 2.18 1.80
N PRO A 344 8.83 2.88 2.94
CA PRO A 344 9.97 3.09 3.81
C PRO A 344 10.25 1.78 4.57
N ARG A 345 11.02 0.86 3.96
CA ARG A 345 11.43 -0.39 4.66
C ARG A 345 12.50 -0.14 5.73
N GLU A 346 13.10 1.05 5.73
CA GLU A 346 14.09 1.48 6.71
C GLU A 346 13.55 2.72 7.46
N GLU A 347 13.59 2.67 8.79
CA GLU A 347 13.03 3.68 9.72
C GLU A 347 13.51 5.11 9.49
N TYR A 348 14.58 5.31 8.71
CA TYR A 348 15.22 6.60 8.52
C TYR A 348 14.70 7.41 7.32
N PHE A 349 13.95 6.79 6.40
CA PHE A 349 13.62 7.40 5.10
C PHE A 349 12.13 7.34 4.77
N GLU A 350 11.32 7.85 5.70
CA GLU A 350 9.87 7.97 5.52
C GLU A 350 9.49 9.11 4.60
N ARG A 351 8.42 8.92 3.82
CA ARG A 351 7.85 10.00 3.00
C ARG A 351 7.28 11.08 3.93
N SER A 352 7.65 12.34 3.70
CA SER A 352 7.15 13.48 4.49
C SER A 352 5.63 13.67 4.40
N SER A 353 5.00 13.24 3.31
CA SER A 353 3.54 13.12 3.19
C SER A 353 3.11 12.15 2.08
N CYS A 354 1.98 11.48 2.28
CA CYS A 354 1.33 10.63 1.28
C CYS A 354 -0.07 11.19 0.96
N LYS A 355 -0.29 11.59 -0.30
CA LYS A 355 -1.58 12.10 -0.80
C LYS A 355 -2.08 11.22 -1.94
N TYR A 356 -2.60 10.05 -1.59
CA TYR A 356 -2.89 8.94 -2.51
C TYR A 356 -3.77 9.34 -3.71
N TYR A 357 -4.92 9.97 -3.48
CA TYR A 357 -5.84 10.37 -4.54
C TYR A 357 -5.29 11.54 -5.35
N THR A 358 -4.67 12.54 -4.72
CA THR A 358 -4.00 13.63 -5.45
C THR A 358 -2.86 13.11 -6.33
N GLU A 359 -2.02 12.21 -5.82
CA GLU A 359 -0.95 11.51 -6.54
C GLU A 359 -1.51 10.72 -7.72
N GLN A 360 -2.60 9.97 -7.51
CA GLN A 360 -3.28 9.21 -8.55
C GLN A 360 -3.81 10.13 -9.67
N LYS A 361 -4.47 11.25 -9.34
CA LYS A 361 -4.92 12.23 -10.35
C LYS A 361 -3.77 12.84 -11.12
N TYR A 362 -2.70 13.21 -10.42
CA TYR A 362 -1.50 13.78 -11.01
C TYR A 362 -0.87 12.80 -12.01
N LEU A 363 -0.72 11.53 -11.61
CA LEU A 363 -0.18 10.49 -12.46
C LEU A 363 -1.08 10.21 -13.67
N THR A 364 -2.40 10.14 -13.47
CA THR A 364 -3.39 9.96 -14.55
C THR A 364 -3.26 11.08 -15.59
N LYS A 365 -3.15 12.34 -15.14
CA LYS A 365 -2.96 13.51 -16.01
C LYS A 365 -1.61 13.49 -16.74
N ARG A 366 -0.55 12.95 -16.12
CA ARG A 366 0.79 12.84 -16.71
C ARG A 366 0.88 11.75 -17.77
N LEU A 367 0.31 10.58 -17.47
CA LEU A 367 0.30 9.45 -18.38
C LEU A 367 -0.36 9.83 -19.71
N LYS A 368 -1.51 10.51 -19.68
CA LYS A 368 -2.30 10.86 -20.90
C LYS A 368 -2.55 9.65 -21.81
N LEU A 369 -2.64 8.46 -21.23
CA LEU A 369 -2.92 7.21 -21.92
C LEU A 369 -4.34 6.79 -21.53
N ALA A 370 -5.26 6.77 -22.50
CA ALA A 370 -6.66 6.49 -22.25
C ALA A 370 -6.91 5.10 -21.62
N ASN A 371 -6.01 4.15 -21.88
CA ASN A 371 -6.17 2.75 -21.50
C ASN A 371 -5.34 2.35 -20.27
N ILE A 372 -4.71 3.31 -19.57
CA ILE A 372 -3.87 3.03 -18.39
C ILE A 372 -4.47 3.75 -17.17
N PHE A 373 -4.67 3.00 -16.10
CA PHE A 373 -5.35 3.47 -14.90
C PHE A 373 -4.48 3.19 -13.67
N PRO A 374 -3.89 4.22 -13.05
CA PRO A 374 -3.20 4.05 -11.78
C PRO A 374 -4.18 3.98 -10.60
N LEU A 375 -3.83 3.21 -9.58
CA LEU A 375 -4.46 3.17 -8.27
C LEU A 375 -3.38 3.31 -7.20
N ALA A 376 -3.37 4.42 -6.49
CA ALA A 376 -2.51 4.58 -5.32
C ALA A 376 -3.28 4.13 -4.08
N THR A 377 -2.70 3.27 -3.26
CA THR A 377 -3.33 2.75 -2.04
C THR A 377 -2.39 2.94 -0.85
N PRO A 378 -2.88 3.38 0.31
CA PRO A 378 -2.09 3.38 1.53
C PRO A 378 -1.63 1.98 1.90
N GLU A 379 -0.46 1.92 2.51
CA GLU A 379 0.03 0.73 3.20
C GLU A 379 -0.42 0.75 4.67
N PRO A 380 -0.22 -0.34 5.45
CA PRO A 380 -0.59 -0.36 6.86
C PRO A 380 0.08 0.74 7.68
N SER A 381 1.24 1.22 7.24
CA SER A 381 1.89 2.43 7.77
C SER A 381 1.45 3.67 6.97
N ASP A 382 1.22 4.79 7.68
CA ASP A 382 0.75 6.05 7.08
C ASP A 382 1.79 6.72 6.15
N ASN A 383 3.00 6.16 6.04
CA ASN A 383 4.18 6.77 5.41
C ASN A 383 4.62 6.11 4.10
N GLY A 384 3.84 5.16 3.57
CA GLY A 384 4.13 4.42 2.34
C GLY A 384 2.94 4.33 1.39
N SER A 385 3.19 3.96 0.14
CA SER A 385 2.11 3.71 -0.82
C SER A 385 2.42 2.60 -1.82
N LEU A 386 1.37 1.85 -2.17
CA LEU A 386 1.37 0.95 -3.31
C LEU A 386 0.74 1.65 -4.51
N LEU A 387 1.43 1.62 -5.63
CA LEU A 387 0.91 2.07 -6.92
C LEU A 387 0.67 0.86 -7.81
N ASP A 388 -0.59 0.48 -7.94
CA ASP A 388 -1.04 -0.53 -8.90
C ASP A 388 -1.40 0.13 -10.24
N ILE A 389 -0.94 -0.45 -11.34
CA ILE A 389 -1.27 0.00 -12.69
C ILE A 389 -2.15 -1.05 -13.37
N PHE A 390 -3.29 -0.58 -13.88
CA PHE A 390 -4.21 -1.38 -14.67
C PHE A 390 -4.21 -0.93 -16.12
N SER A 391 -4.45 -1.86 -17.04
CA SER A 391 -4.60 -1.56 -18.46
C SER A 391 -5.86 -2.19 -19.05
N GLU A 392 -6.47 -1.47 -19.99
CA GLU A 392 -7.31 -2.08 -21.01
C GLU A 392 -6.41 -2.59 -22.14
N SER A 393 -6.55 -3.86 -22.51
CA SER A 393 -5.77 -4.50 -23.56
C SER A 393 -6.48 -4.37 -24.91
N PRO A 394 -5.77 -4.09 -26.02
CA PRO A 394 -4.32 -3.85 -26.12
C PRO A 394 -3.90 -2.39 -25.91
N THR A 395 -2.63 -2.17 -25.53
CA THR A 395 -2.03 -0.84 -25.38
C THR A 395 -1.11 -0.51 -26.55
N ARG A 396 -1.12 0.72 -27.07
CA ARG A 396 -0.20 1.11 -28.15
C ARG A 396 1.24 1.24 -27.66
N THR A 397 2.18 0.61 -28.35
CA THR A 397 3.62 0.68 -28.07
C THR A 397 4.17 2.11 -28.13
N SER A 398 3.57 2.96 -28.96
CA SER A 398 3.94 4.38 -29.04
C SER A 398 3.73 5.15 -27.73
N GLY A 399 2.86 4.67 -26.83
CA GLY A 399 2.65 5.24 -25.50
C GLY A 399 3.67 4.80 -24.45
N LEU A 400 4.43 3.72 -24.70
CA LEU A 400 5.34 3.12 -23.73
C LEU A 400 6.44 4.07 -23.22
N PRO A 401 7.08 4.92 -24.05
CA PRO A 401 8.04 5.90 -23.55
C PRO A 401 7.43 6.89 -22.56
N VAL A 402 6.21 7.36 -22.83
CA VAL A 402 5.49 8.29 -21.94
C VAL A 402 5.10 7.59 -20.64
N PHE A 403 4.66 6.33 -20.71
CA PHE A 403 4.34 5.50 -19.57
C PHE A 403 5.54 5.35 -18.61
N VAL A 404 6.65 4.81 -19.11
CA VAL A 404 7.87 4.57 -18.32
C VAL A 404 8.43 5.89 -17.78
N TRP A 405 8.50 6.93 -18.62
CA TRP A 405 8.99 8.24 -18.20
C TRP A 405 8.13 8.85 -17.09
N SER A 406 6.80 8.70 -17.17
CA SER A 406 5.89 9.25 -16.16
C SER A 406 6.03 8.54 -14.81
N LEU A 407 6.20 7.21 -14.82
CA LEU A 407 6.42 6.43 -13.60
C LEU A 407 7.77 6.74 -12.97
N LEU A 408 8.85 6.83 -13.76
CA LEU A 408 10.16 7.22 -13.25
C LEU A 408 10.15 8.64 -12.72
N LYS A 409 9.47 9.57 -13.40
CA LYS A 409 9.39 10.94 -12.90
C LYS A 409 8.55 11.03 -11.63
N TYR A 410 7.52 10.20 -11.51
CA TYR A 410 6.74 10.10 -10.28
C TYR A 410 7.59 9.57 -9.12
N ALA A 411 8.33 8.48 -9.31
CA ALA A 411 9.26 7.96 -8.30
C ALA A 411 10.32 9.00 -7.89
N ASP A 412 10.88 9.71 -8.87
CA ASP A 412 11.83 10.80 -8.66
C ASP A 412 11.22 11.98 -7.89
N ASP A 413 9.97 12.38 -8.21
CA ASP A 413 9.26 13.45 -7.52
C ASP A 413 9.02 13.11 -6.04
N LEU A 414 8.64 11.84 -5.74
CA LEU A 414 8.35 11.38 -4.37
C LEU A 414 9.55 11.47 -3.42
N TYR A 415 10.76 11.19 -3.90
CA TYR A 415 11.99 11.21 -3.09
C TYR A 415 12.95 12.32 -3.48
N SER A 416 12.46 13.34 -4.19
CA SER A 416 13.28 14.48 -4.61
C SER A 416 13.90 15.23 -3.44
N GLU A 417 13.25 15.21 -2.27
CA GLU A 417 13.79 15.77 -1.03
C GLU A 417 15.09 15.07 -0.58
N TRP A 418 15.28 13.79 -0.91
CA TRP A 418 16.46 12.98 -0.57
C TRP A 418 17.53 12.96 -1.66
N ALA A 419 17.32 13.67 -2.78
CA ALA A 419 18.21 13.62 -3.95
C ALA A 419 19.62 14.20 -3.69
N PHE A 420 19.88 14.79 -2.52
CA PHE A 420 21.20 15.29 -2.12
C PHE A 420 22.15 14.17 -1.65
N GLU A 421 21.63 13.02 -1.25
CA GLU A 421 22.41 11.82 -0.88
C GLU A 421 22.09 10.66 -1.83
N ASP A 422 22.97 10.42 -2.81
CA ASP A 422 22.78 9.39 -3.86
C ASP A 422 22.45 8.02 -3.26
N TYR A 423 23.14 7.62 -2.18
CA TYR A 423 22.87 6.34 -1.51
C TYR A 423 21.42 6.25 -0.97
N ILE A 424 20.97 7.26 -0.21
CA ILE A 424 19.61 7.28 0.33
C ILE A 424 18.58 7.27 -0.80
N TYR A 425 18.77 8.16 -1.79
CA TYR A 425 17.88 8.26 -2.92
C TYR A 425 17.73 6.93 -3.67
N GLN A 426 18.84 6.23 -3.97
CA GLN A 426 18.79 4.93 -4.64
C GLN A 426 18.08 3.89 -3.80
N ARG A 427 18.28 3.88 -2.47
CA ARG A 427 17.61 2.95 -1.56
C ARG A 427 16.09 3.10 -1.57
N CYS A 428 15.60 4.35 -1.55
CA CYS A 428 14.16 4.64 -1.56
C CYS A 428 13.45 4.22 -2.86
N ILE A 429 14.17 4.22 -3.99
CA ILE A 429 13.59 3.94 -5.32
C ILE A 429 13.98 2.58 -5.90
N GLU A 430 14.83 1.82 -5.22
CA GLU A 430 15.40 0.57 -5.73
C GLU A 430 14.31 -0.39 -6.22
N ASN A 431 13.38 -0.76 -5.32
CA ASN A 431 12.30 -1.70 -5.62
C ASN A 431 11.43 -1.24 -6.80
N PRO A 432 10.84 -0.03 -6.81
CA PRO A 432 9.98 0.38 -7.91
C PRO A 432 10.74 0.56 -9.24
N VAL A 433 12.01 0.97 -9.21
CA VAL A 433 12.84 1.06 -10.42
C VAL A 433 13.18 -0.33 -10.95
N GLN A 434 13.52 -1.29 -10.08
CA GLN A 434 13.77 -2.67 -10.44
C GLN A 434 12.52 -3.32 -11.04
N ASP A 435 11.34 -3.15 -10.42
CA ASP A 435 10.08 -3.71 -10.93
C ASP A 435 9.74 -3.17 -12.32
N LEU A 436 9.93 -1.87 -12.53
CA LEU A 436 9.74 -1.26 -13.84
C LEU A 436 10.78 -1.74 -14.87
N PHE A 437 12.03 -1.94 -14.45
CA PHE A 437 13.09 -2.51 -15.29
C PHE A 437 12.75 -3.95 -15.72
N MET A 438 12.26 -4.77 -14.80
CA MET A 438 11.85 -6.15 -15.05
C MET A 438 10.62 -6.23 -15.96
N LEU A 439 9.64 -5.33 -15.77
CA LEU A 439 8.52 -5.20 -16.72
C LEU A 439 9.02 -4.94 -18.14
N MET A 440 9.97 -4.02 -18.29
CA MET A 440 10.53 -3.69 -19.61
C MET A 440 11.26 -4.86 -20.26
N LEU A 441 12.03 -5.63 -19.49
CA LEU A 441 12.67 -6.86 -19.99
C LEU A 441 11.65 -7.91 -20.43
N ASN A 442 10.59 -8.11 -19.64
CA ASN A 442 9.54 -9.07 -19.98
C ASN A 442 8.77 -8.65 -21.24
N LEU A 443 8.53 -7.35 -21.46
CA LEU A 443 7.93 -6.86 -22.71
C LEU A 443 8.82 -7.12 -23.94
N ILE A 444 10.14 -7.04 -23.77
CA ILE A 444 11.11 -7.28 -24.85
C ILE A 444 11.22 -8.77 -25.19
N SER A 445 11.06 -9.64 -24.20
CA SER A 445 10.91 -11.07 -24.42
C SER A 445 9.55 -11.35 -25.06
N GLN A 446 9.47 -11.20 -26.39
CA GLN A 446 8.24 -11.37 -27.17
C GLN A 446 7.61 -12.77 -27.02
N ASN A 447 8.33 -13.72 -26.44
CA ASN A 447 7.82 -15.04 -26.08
C ASN A 447 7.51 -15.07 -24.58
N SER A 448 6.23 -15.25 -24.24
CA SER A 448 5.75 -15.37 -22.85
C SER A 448 6.36 -16.55 -22.08
N GLN A 449 7.08 -17.44 -22.79
CA GLN A 449 7.77 -18.60 -22.23
C GLN A 449 9.05 -18.26 -21.47
N PHE A 450 9.60 -17.06 -21.61
CA PHE A 450 10.83 -16.69 -20.90
C PHE A 450 10.60 -15.75 -19.72
N LYS A 451 11.26 -16.04 -18.61
CA LYS A 451 11.32 -15.19 -17.42
C LYS A 451 12.73 -14.60 -17.28
N ALA A 452 12.82 -13.27 -17.23
CA ALA A 452 14.06 -12.58 -16.93
C ALA A 452 14.35 -12.59 -15.42
N ARG A 453 15.62 -12.67 -15.03
CA ARG A 453 16.09 -12.47 -13.65
C ARG A 453 17.42 -11.71 -13.62
N LEU A 454 17.61 -10.95 -12.55
CA LEU A 454 18.89 -10.31 -12.23
C LEU A 454 19.73 -11.29 -11.40
N GLN A 455 20.98 -11.49 -11.78
CA GLN A 455 21.92 -12.26 -10.96
C GLN A 455 22.55 -11.34 -9.91
N GLU A 456 21.89 -11.18 -8.76
CA GLU A 456 22.24 -10.19 -7.72
C GLU A 456 23.69 -10.31 -7.23
N ALA A 457 24.20 -11.54 -7.07
CA ALA A 457 25.58 -11.81 -6.69
C ALA A 457 26.65 -11.28 -7.70
N SER A 458 26.23 -10.78 -8.86
CA SER A 458 27.09 -10.15 -9.86
C SER A 458 27.12 -8.62 -9.78
N SER A 459 26.36 -8.02 -8.86
CA SER A 459 26.38 -6.58 -8.62
C SER A 459 27.63 -6.17 -7.85
N PRO A 460 28.34 -5.10 -8.27
CA PRO A 460 29.37 -4.44 -7.48
C PRO A 460 28.79 -3.46 -6.45
N ASP A 461 27.48 -3.25 -6.48
CA ASP A 461 26.74 -2.22 -5.76
C ASP A 461 25.72 -2.89 -4.83
N ASP A 462 25.29 -2.18 -3.79
CA ASP A 462 24.25 -2.67 -2.87
C ASP A 462 22.88 -2.78 -3.55
N TYR A 463 22.75 -2.17 -4.74
CA TYR A 463 21.55 -2.15 -5.56
C TYR A 463 21.72 -2.99 -6.84
N ASN A 464 20.62 -3.56 -7.32
CA ASN A 464 20.62 -4.28 -8.59
C ASN A 464 20.46 -3.36 -9.80
N VAL A 465 19.62 -2.31 -9.67
CA VAL A 465 19.30 -1.37 -10.75
C VAL A 465 19.37 0.07 -10.23
N ASN A 466 20.20 0.91 -10.85
CA ASN A 466 20.25 2.33 -10.51
C ASN A 466 19.43 3.20 -11.44
N LEU A 467 18.78 4.22 -10.88
CA LEU A 467 18.16 5.31 -11.61
C LEU A 467 19.11 6.51 -11.65
N LEU A 468 19.55 6.90 -12.85
CA LEU A 468 20.39 8.08 -13.02
C LEU A 468 19.66 9.15 -13.82
N VAL A 469 19.51 10.34 -13.25
CA VAL A 469 18.88 11.48 -13.91
C VAL A 469 19.94 12.50 -14.31
N GLY A 470 20.21 12.62 -15.61
CA GLY A 470 21.11 13.65 -16.15
C GLY A 470 22.61 13.35 -16.06
N LYS A 471 23.38 14.11 -16.84
CA LYS A 471 24.80 13.82 -17.14
C LYS A 471 25.74 13.90 -15.93
N ASN A 472 25.44 14.74 -14.95
CA ASN A 472 26.25 14.85 -13.75
C ASN A 472 26.17 13.56 -12.91
N ASN A 473 24.97 13.00 -12.78
CA ASN A 473 24.74 11.74 -12.10
C ASN A 473 25.37 10.56 -12.84
N PHE A 474 25.44 10.59 -14.18
CA PHE A 474 26.18 9.58 -14.95
C PHE A 474 27.68 9.58 -14.58
N LYS A 475 28.29 10.76 -14.46
CA LYS A 475 29.70 10.89 -14.08
C LYS A 475 29.94 10.48 -12.63
N ALA A 476 29.04 10.87 -11.73
CA ALA A 476 29.10 10.51 -10.31
C ALA A 476 29.02 8.99 -10.14
N TRP A 477 28.05 8.36 -10.80
CA TRP A 477 27.88 6.92 -10.82
C TRP A 477 29.12 6.20 -11.37
N ILE A 478 29.71 6.64 -12.48
CA ILE A 478 30.95 6.02 -13.02
C ILE A 478 32.09 6.04 -11.98
N LYS A 479 32.24 7.12 -11.21
CA LYS A 479 33.25 7.20 -10.15
C LYS A 479 32.92 6.25 -9.00
N ARG A 480 31.67 6.27 -8.53
CA ARG A 480 31.16 5.44 -7.44
C ARG A 480 31.32 3.95 -7.74
N ILE A 481 30.75 3.49 -8.85
CA ILE A 481 30.83 2.09 -9.27
C ILE A 481 32.28 1.61 -9.48
N THR A 482 33.21 2.51 -9.87
CA THR A 482 34.65 2.15 -9.98
C THR A 482 35.25 1.84 -8.62
N ARG A 483 34.87 2.56 -7.58
CA ARG A 483 35.30 2.30 -6.20
C ARG A 483 34.67 1.00 -5.70
N ASP A 484 33.36 0.87 -5.83
CA ASP A 484 32.62 -0.27 -5.29
C ASP A 484 33.06 -1.59 -5.99
N MET A 485 33.38 -1.54 -7.30
CA MET A 485 34.05 -2.65 -8.00
C MET A 485 35.44 -3.02 -7.46
N ARG A 486 36.23 -2.06 -6.95
CA ARG A 486 37.55 -2.36 -6.37
C ARG A 486 37.39 -3.11 -5.06
N ASP A 487 36.42 -2.70 -4.25
CA ASP A 487 36.20 -3.20 -2.90
C ASP A 487 35.36 -4.49 -2.88
N SER A 488 34.66 -4.80 -3.98
CA SER A 488 33.86 -6.03 -4.12
C SER A 488 34.69 -7.30 -4.41
N SER A 489 34.11 -8.44 -4.00
CA SER A 489 34.60 -9.81 -4.22
C SER A 489 34.33 -10.36 -5.64
N LEU A 490 33.90 -9.51 -6.58
CA LEU A 490 33.55 -9.92 -7.93
C LEU A 490 34.73 -10.53 -8.69
N THR A 491 34.42 -11.44 -9.61
CA THR A 491 35.41 -12.03 -10.51
C THR A 491 36.01 -10.97 -11.45
N ASN A 492 37.26 -11.20 -11.89
CA ASN A 492 37.93 -10.31 -12.84
C ASN A 492 37.13 -10.16 -14.14
N ASP A 493 36.43 -11.20 -14.58
CA ASP A 493 35.62 -11.13 -15.80
C ASP A 493 34.38 -10.26 -15.59
N ARG A 494 33.70 -10.39 -14.44
CA ARG A 494 32.58 -9.48 -14.12
C ARG A 494 33.03 -8.03 -14.02
N LYS A 495 34.21 -7.76 -13.43
CA LYS A 495 34.76 -6.40 -13.39
C LYS A 495 35.01 -5.84 -14.79
N LYS A 496 35.43 -6.65 -15.76
CA LYS A 496 35.59 -6.24 -17.17
C LYS A 496 34.26 -5.94 -17.85
N GLU A 497 33.23 -6.75 -17.59
CA GLU A 497 31.86 -6.52 -18.10
C GLU A 497 31.33 -5.15 -17.65
N ILE A 498 31.53 -4.81 -16.37
CA ILE A 498 31.10 -3.51 -15.82
C ILE A 498 31.92 -2.35 -16.41
N GLU A 499 33.22 -2.54 -16.70
CA GLU A 499 34.00 -1.52 -17.43
C GLU A 499 33.44 -1.23 -18.83
N CYS A 500 32.95 -2.25 -19.54
CA CYS A 500 32.25 -2.07 -20.82
C CYS A 500 30.94 -1.31 -20.65
N LEU A 501 30.15 -1.64 -19.61
CA LEU A 501 28.91 -0.93 -19.29
C LEU A 501 29.17 0.56 -19.00
N LYS A 502 30.18 0.87 -18.18
CA LYS A 502 30.60 2.25 -17.89
C LYS A 502 31.01 3.01 -19.15
N ALA A 503 31.71 2.35 -20.08
CA ALA A 503 32.10 2.96 -21.34
C ALA A 503 30.86 3.36 -22.17
N MET A 504 29.82 2.52 -22.20
CA MET A 504 28.55 2.86 -22.87
C MET A 504 27.82 4.01 -22.19
N VAL A 505 27.67 3.96 -20.86
CA VAL A 505 26.97 5.01 -20.09
C VAL A 505 27.66 6.38 -20.24
N LYS A 506 29.00 6.40 -20.31
CA LYS A 506 29.79 7.63 -20.51
C LYS A 506 29.45 8.37 -21.81
N GLU A 507 28.98 7.64 -22.83
CA GLU A 507 28.61 8.22 -24.13
C GLU A 507 27.20 8.83 -24.16
N GLU A 508 26.37 8.54 -23.16
CA GLU A 508 25.03 9.09 -23.10
C GLU A 508 25.05 10.59 -22.78
N LYS A 509 24.37 11.37 -23.64
CA LYS A 509 24.39 12.84 -23.57
C LYS A 509 23.33 13.41 -22.63
N SER A 510 22.18 12.74 -22.50
CA SER A 510 20.99 13.24 -21.80
C SER A 510 19.98 12.14 -21.49
N GLY A 511 18.98 12.44 -20.67
CA GLY A 511 17.88 11.54 -20.35
C GLY A 511 18.01 10.92 -18.96
N THR A 512 17.14 9.96 -18.71
CA THR A 512 17.13 9.15 -17.49
C THR A 512 17.59 7.73 -17.85
N LEU A 513 18.49 7.15 -17.05
CA LEU A 513 18.98 5.78 -17.25
C LEU A 513 18.49 4.88 -16.14
N MET A 514 17.92 3.72 -16.48
CA MET A 514 17.78 2.59 -15.57
C MET A 514 18.87 1.58 -15.93
N ILE A 515 19.85 1.36 -15.06
CA ILE A 515 21.06 0.58 -15.37
C ILE A 515 21.12 -0.63 -14.45
N SER A 516 21.14 -1.83 -15.02
CA SER A 516 21.41 -3.06 -14.28
C SER A 516 22.92 -3.25 -14.13
N HIS A 517 23.38 -3.39 -12.90
CA HIS A 517 24.76 -3.80 -12.61
C HIS A 517 24.88 -5.30 -12.43
N CYS A 518 23.77 -6.02 -12.52
CA CYS A 518 23.69 -7.46 -12.55
C CYS A 518 23.74 -7.96 -14.00
N ARG A 519 24.23 -9.19 -14.17
CA ARG A 519 23.94 -9.98 -15.37
C ARG A 519 22.45 -10.25 -15.45
N VAL A 520 21.88 -10.12 -16.64
CA VAL A 520 20.46 -10.42 -16.89
C VAL A 520 20.38 -11.79 -17.53
N ARG A 521 19.62 -12.70 -16.92
CA ARG A 521 19.47 -14.08 -17.40
C ARG A 521 18.03 -14.36 -17.76
N PHE A 522 17.83 -15.12 -18.83
CA PHE A 522 16.52 -15.56 -19.30
C PHE A 522 16.38 -17.06 -19.17
N TYR A 523 15.28 -17.48 -18.55
CA TYR A 523 14.95 -18.88 -18.28
C TYR A 523 13.67 -19.26 -18.99
N ASP A 524 13.56 -20.50 -19.47
CA ASP A 524 12.27 -21.04 -19.94
C ASP A 524 11.32 -21.40 -18.78
N GLU A 525 10.11 -21.85 -19.10
CA GLU A 525 9.09 -22.31 -18.13
C GLU A 525 9.59 -23.44 -17.20
N LYS A 526 10.64 -24.17 -17.59
CA LYS A 526 11.27 -25.23 -16.80
C LYS A 526 12.48 -24.73 -16.00
N TRP A 527 12.66 -23.41 -15.90
CA TRP A 527 13.80 -22.78 -15.23
C TRP A 527 15.16 -23.16 -15.82
N LYS A 528 15.23 -23.53 -17.10
CA LYS A 528 16.49 -23.75 -17.80
C LYS A 528 16.96 -22.45 -18.44
N GLU A 529 18.19 -22.04 -18.15
CA GLU A 529 18.81 -20.85 -18.75
C GLU A 529 18.94 -20.98 -20.27
N LYS A 530 18.63 -19.90 -20.98
CA LYS A 530 18.62 -19.85 -22.45
C LYS A 530 19.46 -18.72 -23.03
N ALA A 531 19.54 -17.60 -22.32
CA ALA A 531 20.29 -16.44 -22.72
C ALA A 531 20.79 -15.68 -21.49
N GLU A 532 21.95 -15.06 -21.64
CA GLU A 532 22.57 -14.16 -20.66
C GLU A 532 22.96 -12.88 -21.39
N PHE A 533 22.82 -11.75 -20.69
CA PHE A 533 23.35 -10.45 -21.10
C PHE A 533 24.30 -9.93 -20.03
N ASP A 534 25.51 -9.57 -20.44
CA ASP A 534 26.54 -9.02 -19.55
C ASP A 534 26.16 -7.65 -18.98
N GLY A 535 25.46 -6.82 -19.76
CA GLY A 535 25.04 -5.50 -19.28
C GLY A 535 23.81 -5.00 -20.03
N VAL A 536 22.87 -4.45 -19.26
CA VAL A 536 21.63 -3.91 -19.80
C VAL A 536 21.31 -2.57 -19.16
N TYR A 537 20.95 -1.59 -19.98
CA TYR A 537 20.33 -0.36 -19.47
C TYR A 537 19.27 0.19 -20.43
N PHE A 538 18.26 0.81 -19.85
CA PHE A 538 17.27 1.59 -20.58
C PHE A 538 17.63 3.06 -20.53
N ARG A 539 17.62 3.73 -21.69
CA ARG A 539 17.63 5.18 -21.76
C ARG A 539 16.23 5.69 -22.03
N VAL A 540 15.67 6.39 -21.05
CA VAL A 540 14.32 6.92 -21.06
C VAL A 540 14.36 8.40 -21.39
N LEU A 541 13.67 8.77 -22.46
CA LEU A 541 13.32 10.13 -22.83
C LEU A 541 11.79 10.22 -22.87
N ARG A 542 11.25 11.44 -22.78
CA ARG A 542 9.80 11.65 -22.72
C ARG A 542 9.01 10.99 -23.86
N GLN A 543 9.59 10.92 -25.07
CA GLN A 543 8.95 10.36 -26.27
C GLN A 543 9.75 9.23 -26.92
N ALA A 544 10.84 8.78 -26.29
CA ALA A 544 11.68 7.73 -26.85
C ALA A 544 12.27 6.88 -25.74
N LEU A 545 12.31 5.57 -25.97
CA LEU A 545 12.81 4.61 -25.01
C LEU A 545 13.78 3.69 -25.73
N TYR A 546 15.04 3.69 -25.29
CA TYR A 546 16.09 2.89 -25.92
C TYR A 546 16.49 1.74 -25.02
N LEU A 547 16.47 0.53 -25.58
CA LEU A 547 17.12 -0.64 -25.01
C LEU A 547 18.60 -0.61 -25.40
N ASN A 548 19.48 -0.82 -24.43
CA ASN A 548 20.90 -1.01 -24.66
C ASN A 548 21.32 -2.32 -23.99
N VAL A 549 21.82 -3.26 -24.79
CA VAL A 549 22.30 -4.56 -24.34
C VAL A 549 23.72 -4.73 -24.83
N LEU A 550 24.62 -5.25 -23.99
CA LEU A 550 25.98 -5.56 -24.38
C LEU A 550 26.37 -7.00 -24.03
N GLU A 551 27.30 -7.51 -24.83
CA GLU A 551 28.04 -8.75 -24.63
C GLU A 551 29.53 -8.39 -24.69
N SER A 552 30.31 -8.83 -23.71
CA SER A 552 31.73 -8.49 -23.58
C SER A 552 32.62 -9.71 -23.77
N LYS A 553 33.85 -9.49 -24.28
CA LYS A 553 34.88 -10.53 -24.32
C LYS A 553 36.26 -9.95 -24.02
N SER A 554 37.08 -10.77 -23.38
CA SER A 554 38.49 -10.46 -23.16
C SER A 554 39.27 -10.46 -24.49
N ARG A 555 40.31 -9.62 -24.60
CA ARG A 555 41.23 -9.58 -25.76
C ARG A 555 40.55 -9.32 -27.12
N MET A 556 39.44 -8.60 -27.14
CA MET A 556 38.77 -8.20 -28.39
C MET A 556 39.46 -7.04 -29.09
N THR A 557 39.60 -7.16 -30.42
CA THR A 557 39.81 -6.04 -31.34
C THR A 557 38.47 -5.62 -31.96
N ALA A 558 38.39 -4.42 -32.55
CA ALA A 558 37.17 -3.94 -33.22
C ALA A 558 36.69 -4.85 -34.40
N ARG A 559 37.53 -5.80 -34.84
CA ARG A 559 37.23 -6.80 -35.88
C ARG A 559 36.77 -8.15 -35.32
N SER A 560 36.80 -8.36 -34.00
CA SER A 560 36.33 -9.60 -33.39
C SER A 560 34.81 -9.75 -33.57
N THR A 561 34.38 -10.89 -34.09
CA THR A 561 32.96 -11.21 -34.36
C THR A 561 32.32 -12.09 -33.30
N GLU A 562 33.10 -12.62 -32.34
CA GLU A 562 32.62 -13.60 -31.36
C GLU A 562 31.55 -13.03 -30.42
N ALA A 563 31.83 -11.90 -29.75
CA ALA A 563 30.84 -11.21 -28.91
C ALA A 563 29.58 -10.80 -29.72
N LYS A 564 29.74 -10.43 -31.00
CA LYS A 564 28.61 -10.13 -31.87
C LYS A 564 27.77 -11.38 -32.14
N LYS A 565 28.39 -12.53 -32.42
CA LYS A 565 27.70 -13.80 -32.65
C LYS A 565 26.94 -14.25 -31.40
N ASP A 566 27.57 -14.17 -30.23
CA ASP A 566 26.96 -14.54 -28.96
C ASP A 566 25.77 -13.62 -28.63
N LEU A 567 25.93 -12.30 -28.80
CA LEU A 567 24.84 -11.35 -28.63
C LEU A 567 23.67 -11.61 -29.59
N VAL A 568 23.94 -11.84 -30.89
CA VAL A 568 22.91 -12.19 -31.88
C VAL A 568 22.17 -13.46 -31.47
N LYS A 569 22.90 -14.47 -30.98
CA LYS A 569 22.31 -15.74 -30.52
C LYS A 569 21.40 -15.50 -29.33
N SER A 570 21.87 -14.83 -28.28
CA SER A 570 21.08 -14.52 -27.09
C SER A 570 19.82 -13.70 -27.42
N LEU A 571 19.95 -12.67 -28.25
CA LEU A 571 18.82 -11.84 -28.70
C LEU A 571 17.80 -12.66 -29.52
N SER A 572 18.27 -13.49 -30.46
CA SER A 572 17.40 -14.33 -31.28
C SER A 572 16.65 -15.36 -30.44
N THR A 573 17.31 -15.91 -29.41
CA THR A 573 16.71 -16.87 -28.48
C THR A 573 15.52 -16.28 -27.73
N ILE A 574 15.59 -15.00 -27.32
CA ILE A 574 14.48 -14.31 -26.65
C ILE A 574 13.46 -13.68 -27.60
N GLY A 575 13.57 -13.93 -28.91
CA GLY A 575 12.60 -13.50 -29.93
C GLY A 575 12.98 -12.23 -30.70
N LEU A 576 14.09 -11.58 -30.39
CA LEU A 576 14.55 -10.40 -31.14
C LEU A 576 15.34 -10.81 -32.39
N LYS A 577 14.63 -10.97 -33.51
CA LYS A 577 15.20 -11.34 -34.81
C LYS A 577 15.57 -10.11 -35.65
N ASN A 578 16.48 -10.29 -36.61
CA ASN A 578 16.88 -9.28 -37.61
C ASN A 578 17.51 -7.99 -37.03
N VAL A 579 18.17 -8.09 -35.88
CA VAL A 579 18.85 -6.96 -35.20
C VAL A 579 20.37 -6.95 -35.40
N ASP A 580 20.90 -7.90 -36.17
CA ASP A 580 22.34 -8.10 -36.41
C ASP A 580 23.01 -6.88 -37.07
N GLN A 581 22.29 -6.19 -37.95
CA GLN A 581 22.76 -4.97 -38.61
C GLN A 581 22.86 -3.77 -37.67
N LEU A 582 22.12 -3.81 -36.55
CA LEU A 582 22.10 -2.75 -35.55
C LEU A 582 23.22 -2.92 -34.49
N ILE A 583 23.86 -4.09 -34.43
CA ILE A 583 24.90 -4.39 -33.45
C ILE A 583 26.25 -3.80 -33.88
N ARG A 584 26.85 -3.06 -32.95
CA ARG A 584 28.17 -2.41 -33.11
C ARG A 584 29.18 -3.01 -32.15
N THR A 585 30.45 -3.02 -32.54
CA THR A 585 31.56 -3.54 -31.71
C THR A 585 32.54 -2.43 -31.37
N ARG A 586 33.02 -2.40 -30.13
CA ARG A 586 34.00 -1.41 -29.63
C ARG A 586 35.03 -2.06 -28.71
N SER A 587 36.15 -1.39 -28.54
CA SER A 587 37.15 -1.71 -27.53
C SER A 587 37.22 -0.61 -26.47
N VAL A 588 37.48 -1.00 -25.22
CA VAL A 588 37.70 -0.07 -24.11
C VAL A 588 39.20 0.26 -24.07
N LYS A 589 39.55 1.51 -24.40
CA LYS A 589 40.95 1.98 -24.45
C LYS A 589 41.67 1.71 -23.12
N GLY A 590 42.84 1.09 -23.21
CA GLY A 590 43.72 0.85 -22.07
C GLY A 590 43.27 -0.24 -21.09
N LYS A 591 42.20 -1.00 -21.40
CA LYS A 591 41.66 -2.04 -20.51
C LYS A 591 41.78 -3.46 -21.05
N GLY A 592 42.13 -3.65 -22.33
CA GLY A 592 42.27 -4.98 -22.94
C GLY A 592 40.95 -5.76 -23.10
N VAL A 593 39.81 -5.05 -23.09
CA VAL A 593 38.46 -5.61 -23.20
C VAL A 593 37.73 -4.94 -24.35
N GLY A 594 36.86 -5.67 -25.02
CA GLY A 594 35.90 -5.12 -25.97
C GLY A 594 34.51 -5.67 -25.74
N TYR A 595 33.53 -5.06 -26.41
CA TYR A 595 32.14 -5.43 -26.31
C TYR A 595 31.41 -5.20 -27.62
N SER A 596 30.43 -6.04 -27.89
CA SER A 596 29.40 -5.83 -28.89
C SER A 596 28.13 -5.37 -28.19
N TYR A 597 27.40 -4.44 -28.80
CA TYR A 597 26.18 -3.92 -28.20
C TYR A 597 25.09 -3.64 -29.22
N LEU A 598 23.86 -3.83 -28.79
CA LEU A 598 22.64 -3.39 -29.46
C LEU A 598 22.17 -2.09 -28.79
N LYS A 599 21.88 -1.07 -29.59
CA LYS A 599 21.17 0.14 -29.15
C LYS A 599 20.01 0.38 -30.09
N VAL A 600 18.79 0.22 -29.60
CA VAL A 600 17.59 0.26 -30.42
C VAL A 600 16.45 0.96 -29.70
N ASN A 601 15.60 1.68 -30.43
CA ASN A 601 14.37 2.22 -29.86
C ASN A 601 13.37 1.08 -29.72
N ILE A 602 12.75 0.94 -28.56
CA ILE A 602 11.86 -0.18 -28.25
C ILE A 602 10.69 -0.27 -29.23
N LYS A 603 10.21 0.86 -29.74
CA LYS A 603 9.14 0.88 -30.74
C LYS A 603 9.50 0.17 -32.06
N ASP A 604 10.80 0.03 -32.36
CA ASP A 604 11.30 -0.57 -33.60
C ASP A 604 11.43 -2.10 -33.48
N ILE A 605 11.37 -2.62 -32.25
CA ILE A 605 11.52 -4.05 -31.95
C ILE A 605 10.30 -4.67 -31.27
N LEU A 606 9.31 -3.87 -30.86
CA LEU A 606 8.05 -4.37 -30.30
C LEU A 606 6.93 -4.29 -31.34
N PRO A 607 5.90 -5.16 -31.25
CA PRO A 607 4.71 -5.03 -32.08
C PRO A 607 4.03 -3.66 -31.89
N PRO A 608 3.18 -3.18 -32.82
CA PRO A 608 2.50 -1.89 -32.69
C PRO A 608 1.59 -1.79 -31.44
N THR A 609 1.10 -2.93 -30.99
CA THR A 609 0.23 -3.09 -29.82
C THR A 609 0.81 -4.14 -28.88
N LEU A 610 0.76 -3.85 -27.59
CA LEU A 610 1.22 -4.71 -26.51
C LEU A 610 0.04 -5.36 -25.81
N HIS A 611 0.24 -6.63 -25.48
CA HIS A 611 -0.54 -7.33 -24.47
C HIS A 611 0.38 -7.47 -23.26
N PHE A 612 0.01 -6.85 -22.15
CA PHE A 612 0.70 -7.06 -20.90
C PHE A 612 0.33 -8.47 -20.42
N VAL A 613 1.20 -9.43 -20.69
CA VAL A 613 1.01 -10.78 -20.17
C VAL A 613 1.15 -10.68 -18.65
N PRO A 614 0.16 -11.14 -17.86
CA PRO A 614 0.26 -11.09 -16.42
C PRO A 614 1.50 -11.87 -15.96
N ASN A 615 2.38 -11.21 -15.19
CA ASN A 615 3.44 -11.92 -14.48
C ASN A 615 2.77 -12.93 -13.53
N HIS A 616 3.14 -14.21 -13.65
CA HIS A 616 2.86 -15.28 -12.71
C HIS A 616 3.97 -15.39 -11.67
#